data_AF-A0A971EXC7-F1
#
_entry.id   AF-A0A971EXC7-F1
#
_cell.length_a   1.000
_cell.length_b   1.000
_cell.length_c   1.000
_cell.angle_alpha   90.00
_cell.angle_beta   90.00
_cell.angle_gamma   90.00
#
_symmetry.space_group_name_H-M   'P 1'
#
loop_
_entity.id
_entity.type
_entity.pdbx_description
1 polymer ?
#
loop_
_entity_poly.entity_id
_entity_poly.type
_entity_poly.pdbx_seq_one_letter_code
_entity_poly.pdbx_strand_id
1 'polypeptide(L)'
;MNCSKCGTLLKENAKFCPGCGSQVTQIQSNPGSCTNCGTTLISGAKFCPGCGKPIQPKPSNTCQKCNNPLVPGAKFCAFCGTPSVMASINCTRCNNPLKPGTKFCGVCGAPTNSITMNTCRTCGQPLSPNTKFCGKCGTPV
;
A
#
# COMPACT_ATOMS: atom_id res chain seq x y z
N MET A 1 -12.12 -20.64 15.53
CA MET A 1 -12.99 -19.45 15.34
C MET A 1 -13.81 -19.62 14.06
N ASN A 2 -14.98 -18.99 13.93
CA ASN A 2 -15.83 -19.13 12.73
C ASN A 2 -15.69 -17.92 11.81
N CYS A 3 -15.84 -18.14 10.51
CA CYS A 3 -15.83 -17.08 9.52
C CYS A 3 -17.02 -16.14 9.72
N SER A 4 -16.77 -14.83 9.81
CA SER A 4 -17.82 -13.81 9.98
C SER A 4 -18.71 -13.62 8.75
N LYS A 5 -18.35 -14.21 7.59
CA LYS A 5 -19.13 -14.13 6.35
C LYS A 5 -20.01 -15.35 6.10
N CYS A 6 -19.53 -16.55 6.40
CA CYS A 6 -20.24 -17.78 6.04
C CYS A 6 -20.34 -18.80 7.19
N GLY A 7 -19.83 -18.47 8.38
CA GLY A 7 -19.91 -19.34 9.56
C GLY A 7 -18.97 -20.55 9.53
N THR A 8 -18.26 -20.81 8.44
CA THR A 8 -17.34 -21.96 8.33
C THR A 8 -16.25 -21.90 9.41
N LEU A 9 -15.96 -23.05 10.02
CA LEU A 9 -14.92 -23.19 11.04
C LEU A 9 -13.53 -22.93 10.43
N LEU A 10 -12.78 -22.01 11.02
CA LEU A 10 -11.45 -21.60 10.59
C LEU A 10 -10.38 -22.27 11.47
N LYS A 11 -9.32 -22.75 10.82
CA LYS A 11 -8.08 -23.21 11.48
C LYS A 11 -7.35 -22.01 12.12
N GLU A 12 -6.62 -22.25 13.20
CA GLU A 12 -5.71 -21.25 13.78
C GLU A 12 -4.74 -20.75 12.70
N ASN A 13 -4.56 -19.44 12.64
CA ASN A 13 -3.74 -18.76 11.63
C ASN A 13 -4.22 -18.81 10.16
N ALA A 14 -5.46 -19.24 9.88
CA ALA A 14 -6.04 -19.17 8.53
C ALA A 14 -6.07 -17.74 7.99
N LYS A 15 -5.42 -17.51 6.83
CA LYS A 15 -5.41 -16.22 6.10
C LYS A 15 -6.65 -16.00 5.23
N PHE A 16 -7.32 -17.08 4.84
CA PHE A 16 -8.49 -17.08 3.97
C PHE A 16 -9.48 -18.14 4.47
N CYS A 17 -10.78 -17.86 4.32
CA CYS A 17 -11.82 -18.80 4.68
C CYS A 17 -11.96 -19.89 3.60
N PRO A 18 -11.82 -21.19 3.93
CA PRO A 18 -11.95 -22.26 2.95
C PRO A 18 -13.38 -22.43 2.42
N GLY A 19 -14.40 -21.95 3.13
CA GLY A 19 -15.80 -22.05 2.70
C GLY A 19 -16.25 -20.99 1.69
N CYS A 20 -15.83 -19.73 1.86
CA CYS A 20 -16.31 -18.61 1.02
C CYS A 20 -15.19 -17.78 0.37
N GLY A 21 -13.92 -18.14 0.60
CA GLY A 21 -12.76 -17.44 0.03
C GLY A 21 -12.46 -16.07 0.67
N SER A 22 -13.26 -15.60 1.63
CA SER A 22 -13.03 -14.29 2.26
C SER A 22 -11.70 -14.26 3.01
N GLN A 23 -10.92 -13.18 2.84
CA GLN A 23 -9.73 -12.94 3.64
C GLN A 23 -10.09 -12.88 5.12
N VAL A 24 -9.44 -13.75 5.89
CA VAL A 24 -9.47 -13.70 7.34
C VAL A 24 -8.29 -12.84 7.72
N THR A 25 -8.54 -11.53 7.90
CA THR A 25 -7.54 -10.63 8.48
C THR A 25 -7.25 -11.12 9.88
N GLN A 26 -6.22 -11.95 9.96
CA GLN A 26 -5.46 -12.25 11.15
C GLN A 26 -4.95 -10.93 11.70
N ILE A 27 -5.78 -10.23 12.47
CA ILE A 27 -5.29 -9.30 13.46
C ILE A 27 -4.71 -10.20 14.56
N GLN A 28 -3.53 -10.77 14.28
CA GLN A 28 -2.62 -11.18 15.34
C GLN A 28 -2.34 -9.88 16.11
N SER A 29 -2.72 -9.72 17.37
CA SER A 29 -3.03 -10.74 18.38
C SER A 29 -4.08 -10.18 19.34
N ASN A 30 -4.54 -11.05 20.24
CA ASN A 30 -5.24 -10.72 21.49
C ASN A 30 -4.94 -9.30 22.02
N PRO A 31 -5.88 -8.68 22.76
CA PRO A 31 -5.60 -7.46 23.51
C PRO A 31 -4.45 -7.69 24.50
N GLY A 32 -3.22 -7.53 24.03
CA GLY A 32 -2.03 -7.59 24.85
C GLY A 32 -1.98 -6.36 25.74
N SER A 33 -1.19 -6.44 26.80
CA SER A 33 -0.82 -5.26 27.57
C SER A 33 -0.04 -4.29 26.69
N CYS A 34 -0.27 -2.99 26.89
CA CYS A 34 0.49 -1.94 26.24
C CYS A 34 1.98 -2.15 26.50
N THR A 35 2.80 -2.22 25.46
CA THR A 35 4.25 -2.37 25.58
C THR A 35 4.95 -1.17 26.21
N ASN A 36 4.27 -0.02 26.31
CA ASN A 36 4.82 1.20 26.90
C ASN A 36 4.47 1.36 28.39
N CYS A 37 3.28 0.91 28.82
CA CYS A 37 2.78 1.19 30.17
C CYS A 37 2.09 0.01 30.85
N GLY A 38 2.03 -1.16 30.21
CA GLY A 38 1.44 -2.37 30.76
C GLY A 38 -0.09 -2.41 30.78
N THR A 39 -0.78 -1.30 30.46
CA THR A 39 -2.26 -1.24 30.49
C THR A 39 -2.86 -2.21 29.48
N THR A 40 -3.79 -3.04 29.94
CA THR A 40 -4.56 -3.97 29.10
C THR A 40 -5.25 -3.20 27.98
N LEU A 41 -4.98 -3.60 26.74
CA LEU A 41 -5.56 -2.95 25.58
C LEU A 41 -6.96 -3.52 25.34
N ILE A 42 -7.86 -2.74 24.77
CA ILE A 42 -9.16 -3.24 24.32
C ILE A 42 -9.04 -3.72 22.87
N SER A 43 -9.81 -4.74 22.50
CA SER A 43 -9.85 -5.25 21.13
C SER A 43 -10.19 -4.11 20.15
N GLY A 44 -9.31 -3.88 19.17
CA GLY A 44 -9.49 -2.84 18.16
C GLY A 44 -9.04 -1.43 18.57
N ALA A 45 -8.42 -1.24 19.75
CA ALA A 45 -7.81 0.04 20.09
C ALA A 45 -6.77 0.47 19.03
N LYS A 46 -6.74 1.76 18.71
CA LYS A 46 -5.66 2.39 17.91
C LYS A 46 -4.61 3.04 18.79
N PHE A 47 -5.01 3.42 20.00
CA PHE A 47 -4.21 4.11 21.01
C PHE A 47 -4.43 3.43 22.36
N CYS A 48 -3.41 3.47 23.22
CA CYS A 48 -3.48 2.95 24.57
C CYS A 48 -4.33 3.88 25.46
N PRO A 49 -5.32 3.36 26.19
CA PRO A 49 -6.14 4.18 27.10
C PRO A 49 -5.38 4.66 28.35
N GLY A 50 -4.29 3.99 28.73
CA GLY A 50 -3.49 4.37 29.90
C GLY A 50 -2.46 5.47 29.61
N CYS A 51 -1.73 5.37 28.50
CA CYS A 51 -0.63 6.31 28.18
C CYS A 51 -0.84 7.14 26.90
N GLY A 52 -1.93 6.93 26.16
CA GLY A 52 -2.25 7.66 24.93
C GLY A 52 -1.42 7.30 23.69
N LYS A 53 -0.40 6.43 23.82
CA LYS A 53 0.49 6.06 22.70
C LYS A 53 -0.19 5.09 21.71
N PRO A 54 0.08 5.20 20.40
CA PRO A 54 -0.52 4.31 19.39
C PRO A 54 -0.06 2.86 19.58
N ILE A 55 -0.99 1.91 19.45
CA ILE A 55 -0.72 0.47 19.67
C ILE A 55 -0.63 -0.33 18.36
N GLN A 56 -1.07 0.24 17.25
CA GLN A 56 -0.75 -0.31 15.94
C GLN A 56 0.60 0.26 15.47
N PRO A 57 1.53 -0.59 14.98
CA PRO A 57 2.64 -0.07 14.20
C PRO A 57 2.03 0.69 13.02
N LYS A 58 2.33 2.00 12.90
CA LYS A 58 2.15 2.69 11.61
C LYS A 58 2.80 1.79 10.56
N PRO A 59 2.17 1.52 9.41
CA PRO A 59 2.87 0.84 8.33
C PRO A 59 4.11 1.67 8.03
N SER A 60 5.27 1.18 8.49
CA SER A 60 6.55 1.81 8.26
C SER A 60 6.99 1.37 6.88
N ASN A 61 6.41 2.01 5.88
CA ASN A 61 6.91 1.93 4.52
C ASN A 61 8.24 2.71 4.52
N THR A 62 9.36 1.99 4.63
CA THR A 62 10.68 2.59 4.43
C THR A 62 11.02 2.60 2.95
N CYS A 63 11.75 3.62 2.52
CA CYS A 63 12.22 3.71 1.15
C CYS A 63 13.19 2.56 0.86
N GLN A 64 12.91 1.74 -0.15
CA GLN A 64 13.76 0.60 -0.52
C GLN A 64 15.16 1.00 -1.02
N LYS A 65 15.38 2.29 -1.36
CA LYS A 65 16.68 2.79 -1.82
C LYS A 65 17.54 3.37 -0.70
N CYS A 66 16.96 4.18 0.18
CA CYS A 66 17.72 4.92 1.20
C CYS A 66 17.30 4.60 2.64
N ASN A 67 16.36 3.66 2.83
CA ASN A 67 15.83 3.21 4.10
C ASN A 67 15.14 4.28 4.96
N ASN A 68 15.02 5.52 4.48
CA ASN A 68 14.29 6.57 5.18
C ASN A 68 12.78 6.29 5.24
N PRO A 69 12.11 6.69 6.34
CA PRO A 69 10.67 6.51 6.49
C PRO A 69 9.90 7.28 5.41
N LEU A 70 8.91 6.62 4.79
CA LEU A 70 7.99 7.25 3.87
C LEU A 70 6.75 7.70 4.64
N VAL A 71 6.19 8.84 4.23
CA VAL A 71 4.89 9.25 4.74
C VAL A 71 3.79 8.34 4.13
N PRO A 72 2.72 8.03 4.86
CA PRO A 72 1.57 7.30 4.31
C PRO A 72 1.06 7.99 3.04
N GLY A 73 0.89 7.23 1.96
CA GLY A 73 0.44 7.78 0.67
C GLY A 73 1.50 8.56 -0.11
N ALA A 74 2.76 8.58 0.33
CA ALA A 74 3.86 9.12 -0.46
C ALA A 74 3.87 8.47 -1.85
N LYS A 75 3.97 9.28 -2.91
CA LYS A 75 4.27 8.83 -4.28
C LYS A 75 5.77 8.69 -4.52
N PHE A 76 6.57 9.49 -3.79
CA PHE A 76 8.02 9.51 -3.85
C PHE A 76 8.61 9.66 -2.45
N CYS A 77 9.83 9.14 -2.27
CA CYS A 77 10.63 9.41 -1.09
C CYS A 77 11.04 10.88 -1.06
N ALA A 78 10.70 11.58 0.02
CA ALA A 78 11.07 12.98 0.22
C ALA A 78 12.60 13.21 0.34
N PHE A 79 13.36 12.15 0.66
CA PHE A 79 14.81 12.25 0.87
C PHE A 79 15.63 11.91 -0.38
N CYS A 80 15.21 10.92 -1.16
CA CYS A 80 16.01 10.44 -2.30
C CYS A 80 15.26 10.48 -3.64
N GLY A 81 14.01 10.96 -3.65
CA GLY A 81 13.17 11.08 -4.85
C GLY A 81 12.67 9.77 -5.45
N THR A 82 13.03 8.61 -4.87
CA THR A 82 12.66 7.30 -5.44
C THR A 82 11.17 7.04 -5.23
N PRO A 83 10.44 6.56 -6.25
CA PRO A 83 9.01 6.27 -6.12
C PRO A 83 8.76 5.26 -5.00
N SER A 84 7.89 5.64 -4.07
CA SER A 84 7.47 4.79 -2.97
C SER A 84 6.42 3.82 -3.48
N VAL A 85 6.88 2.71 -4.04
CA VAL A 85 6.03 1.61 -4.49
C VAL A 85 5.27 1.02 -3.32
N MET A 86 4.07 1.51 -3.05
CA MET A 86 3.05 0.82 -2.23
C MET A 86 1.66 1.48 -2.28
N ALA A 87 1.31 2.11 -3.41
CA ALA A 87 -0.10 2.24 -3.75
C ALA A 87 -0.46 1.01 -4.58
N SER A 88 -1.25 0.09 -4.02
CA SER A 88 -1.84 -1.02 -4.76
C SER A 88 -2.70 -0.42 -5.87
N ILE A 89 -2.16 -0.33 -7.08
CA ILE A 89 -2.91 0.15 -8.24
C ILE A 89 -3.78 -1.03 -8.65
N ASN A 90 -5.10 -0.93 -8.47
CA ASN A 90 -6.01 -1.96 -8.95
C ASN A 90 -6.53 -1.58 -10.34
N CYS A 91 -6.78 -2.59 -11.17
CA CYS A 91 -7.39 -2.36 -12.47
C CYS A 91 -8.79 -1.77 -12.31
N THR A 92 -9.06 -0.63 -12.95
CA THR A 92 -10.37 0.02 -12.90
C THR A 92 -11.47 -0.78 -13.60
N ARG A 93 -11.11 -1.79 -14.40
CA ARG A 93 -12.05 -2.65 -15.13
C ARG A 93 -12.35 -3.97 -14.42
N CYS A 94 -11.35 -4.64 -13.84
CA CYS A 94 -11.54 -5.96 -13.21
C CYS A 94 -11.06 -6.03 -11.75
N ASN A 95 -10.62 -4.92 -11.18
CA ASN A 95 -10.07 -4.79 -9.82
C ASN A 95 -8.83 -5.66 -9.52
N ASN A 96 -8.26 -6.35 -10.52
CA ASN A 96 -7.05 -7.13 -10.32
C ASN A 96 -5.87 -6.20 -9.95
N PRO A 97 -5.03 -6.57 -8.96
CA PRO A 97 -3.84 -5.79 -8.62
C PRO A 97 -2.90 -5.66 -9.82
N LEU A 98 -2.37 -4.46 -10.02
CA LEU A 98 -1.47 -4.10 -11.10
C LEU A 98 -0.08 -3.83 -10.54
N LYS A 99 0.94 -4.24 -11.31
CA LYS A 99 2.31 -3.87 -11.03
C LYS A 99 2.51 -2.40 -11.44
N PRO A 100 3.29 -1.62 -10.69
CA PRO A 100 3.64 -0.27 -11.10
C PRO A 100 4.24 -0.24 -12.52
N GLY A 101 3.77 0.66 -13.38
CA GLY A 101 4.27 0.83 -14.74
C GLY A 101 3.73 -0.16 -15.79
N THR A 102 2.79 -1.04 -15.46
CA THR A 102 2.09 -1.83 -16.49
C THR A 102 1.27 -0.91 -17.39
N LYS A 103 1.31 -1.16 -18.70
CA LYS A 103 0.48 -0.44 -19.69
C LYS A 103 -0.92 -1.03 -19.82
N PHE A 104 -1.04 -2.33 -19.55
CA PHE A 104 -2.27 -3.10 -19.66
C PHE A 104 -2.42 -4.02 -18.45
N CYS A 105 -3.66 -4.31 -18.08
CA CYS A 105 -3.97 -5.33 -17.10
C CYS A 105 -3.69 -6.71 -17.69
N GLY A 106 -2.81 -7.49 -17.06
CA GLY A 106 -2.50 -8.86 -17.50
C GLY A 106 -3.64 -9.87 -17.36
N VAL A 107 -4.78 -9.47 -16.78
CA VAL A 107 -5.97 -10.33 -16.61
C VAL A 107 -7.06 -9.98 -17.60
N CYS A 108 -7.46 -8.70 -17.69
CA CYS A 108 -8.58 -8.28 -18.53
C CYS A 108 -8.19 -7.49 -19.78
N GLY A 109 -6.89 -7.24 -19.99
CA GLY A 109 -6.38 -6.48 -21.15
C GLY A 109 -6.68 -4.99 -21.14
N ALA A 110 -7.42 -4.49 -20.15
CA ALA A 110 -7.78 -3.07 -20.07
C ALA A 110 -6.54 -2.17 -19.93
N PRO A 111 -6.51 -1.01 -20.60
CA PRO A 111 -5.44 -0.03 -20.45
C PRO A 111 -5.45 0.49 -19.01
N THR A 112 -4.29 0.45 -18.37
CA THR A 112 -4.17 0.89 -16.98
C THR A 112 -3.72 2.33 -17.00
N ASN A 113 -4.70 3.23 -16.91
CA ASN A 113 -4.56 4.69 -17.04
C ASN A 113 -3.73 5.37 -15.91
N SER A 114 -2.76 4.68 -15.32
CA SER A 114 -1.99 5.21 -14.20
C SER A 114 -0.50 4.89 -14.32
N ILE A 115 0.23 5.97 -14.61
CA ILE A 115 1.64 6.20 -14.35
C ILE A 115 2.60 5.48 -15.31
N THR A 116 2.52 5.78 -16.62
CA THR A 116 3.78 5.93 -17.34
C THR A 116 4.31 7.30 -16.94
N MET A 117 5.17 7.36 -15.92
CA MET A 117 5.97 8.55 -15.64
C MET A 117 6.98 8.70 -16.78
N ASN A 118 6.52 9.15 -17.94
CA ASN A 118 7.40 9.73 -18.94
C ASN A 118 8.02 10.93 -18.27
N THR A 119 9.25 10.79 -17.79
CA THR A 119 10.02 11.87 -17.20
C THR A 119 11.09 12.26 -18.21
N CYS A 120 11.40 13.55 -18.28
CA CYS A 120 12.45 14.03 -19.15
C CYS A 120 13.77 13.35 -18.78
N ARG A 121 14.44 12.71 -19.74
CA ARG A 121 15.73 12.04 -19.52
C ARG A 121 16.85 13.01 -19.12
N THR A 122 16.67 14.30 -19.42
CA THR A 122 17.66 15.35 -19.13
C THR A 122 17.41 16.03 -17.78
N CYS A 123 16.17 16.36 -17.44
CA CYS A 123 15.87 17.15 -16.23
C CYS A 123 14.93 16.48 -15.22
N GLY A 124 14.44 15.27 -15.50
CA GLY A 124 13.58 14.47 -14.62
C GLY A 124 12.13 14.97 -14.49
N GLN A 125 11.74 16.06 -15.17
CA GLN A 125 10.41 16.63 -15.05
C GLN A 125 9.34 15.72 -15.69
N PRO A 126 8.17 15.51 -15.05
CA PRO A 126 7.10 14.68 -15.60
C PRO A 126 6.49 15.28 -16.87
N LEU A 127 6.48 14.50 -17.95
CA LEU A 127 6.01 14.89 -19.25
C LEU A 127 4.53 14.58 -19.39
N SER A 128 3.80 15.50 -20.02
CA SER A 128 2.42 15.27 -20.41
C SER A 128 2.35 14.20 -21.49
N PRO A 129 1.25 13.42 -21.56
CA PRO A 129 1.04 12.44 -22.62
C PRO A 129 1.23 13.09 -24.00
N ASN A 130 1.95 12.41 -24.90
CA ASN A 130 2.22 12.84 -26.28
C ASN A 130 3.03 14.13 -26.47
N THR A 131 3.73 14.59 -25.43
CA THR A 131 4.66 15.73 -25.55
C THR A 131 5.88 15.35 -26.40
N LYS A 132 6.23 16.17 -27.41
CA LYS A 132 7.44 16.01 -28.24
C LYS A 132 8.69 16.67 -27.64
N PHE A 133 8.50 17.70 -26.80
CA PHE A 133 9.59 18.47 -26.18
C PHE A 133 9.29 18.75 -24.71
N CYS A 134 10.28 18.63 -23.84
CA CYS A 134 10.10 18.94 -22.43
C CYS A 134 9.77 20.43 -22.24
N GLY A 135 8.62 20.75 -21.66
CA GLY A 135 8.22 22.14 -21.38
C GLY A 135 9.09 22.87 -20.37
N LYS A 136 9.94 22.16 -19.60
CA LYS A 136 10.87 22.75 -18.64
C LYS A 136 12.26 23.01 -19.22
N CYS A 137 12.84 22.08 -19.98
CA CYS A 137 14.23 22.17 -20.46
C CYS A 137 14.37 22.17 -21.99
N GLY A 138 13.26 22.13 -22.74
CA GLY A 138 13.24 22.25 -24.21
C GLY A 138 13.79 21.04 -24.97
N THR A 139 14.36 20.04 -24.30
CA THR A 139 14.92 18.85 -24.96
C THR A 139 13.83 17.98 -25.55
N PRO A 140 14.06 17.33 -26.70
CA PRO A 140 13.15 16.31 -27.21
C PRO A 140 13.04 15.15 -26.22
N VAL A 141 11.86 14.52 -26.17
CA VAL A 141 11.51 13.49 -25.17
C VAL A 141 10.98 12.20 -25.78
#